data_AF-A0A7Y3JG46-F1
#
_entry.id   AF-A0A7Y3JG46-F1
#
_cell.length_a   1.000
_cell.length_b   1.000
_cell.length_c   1.000
_cell.angle_alpha   90.00
_cell.angle_beta   90.00
_cell.angle_gamma   90.00
#
_symmetry.space_group_name_H-M   'P 1'
#
loop_
_entity.id
_entity.type
_entity.pdbx_description
1 polymer ?
#
loop_
_entity_poly.entity_id
_entity_poly.type
_entity_poly.pdbx_seq_one_letter_code
_entity_poly.pdbx_strand_id
1 'polypeptide(L)'
;RYADHPSVCSWSGVHQPEDFAQRARDFDWTTLDAVYFRTDRIAIPALAWFRERGIRIPDDLEVISFDNFPFSQHTMPSLSSWDLGMVRLAHRANEHLIRWMKDDLEPPSWEQIQPQFMARSSHRGSV
;
A
#
# COMPACT_ATOMS: atom_id res chain seq x y z
N ARG A 1 -0.96 3.33 -15.16
CA ARG A 1 -2.26 3.56 -15.84
C ARG A 1 -3.36 2.62 -15.32
N TYR A 2 -3.30 2.14 -14.07
CA TYR A 2 -4.35 1.29 -13.48
C TYR A 2 -5.50 2.09 -12.85
N ALA A 3 -5.24 3.33 -12.41
CA ALA A 3 -6.22 4.15 -11.70
C ALA A 3 -7.43 4.61 -12.54
N ASP A 4 -7.36 4.49 -13.88
CA ASP A 4 -8.43 4.87 -14.80
C ASP A 4 -9.25 3.66 -15.29
N HIS A 5 -8.95 2.45 -14.82
CA HIS A 5 -9.70 1.25 -15.21
C HIS A 5 -10.98 1.14 -14.36
N PRO A 6 -12.17 0.98 -14.97
CA PRO A 6 -13.44 1.04 -14.24
C PRO A 6 -13.62 -0.04 -13.17
N SER A 7 -12.89 -1.16 -13.27
CA SER A 7 -12.89 -2.24 -12.28
C SER A 7 -11.73 -2.16 -11.27
N VAL A 8 -10.98 -1.05 -11.25
CA VAL A 8 -9.90 -0.81 -10.28
C VAL A 8 -10.23 0.44 -9.46
N CYS A 9 -10.32 0.29 -8.14
CA CYS A 9 -10.73 1.38 -7.27
C CYS A 9 -9.67 1.80 -6.24
N SER A 10 -9.57 3.11 -6.02
CA SER A 10 -8.84 3.72 -4.90
C SER A 10 -9.66 3.73 -3.63
N TRP A 11 -9.08 3.20 -2.55
CA TRP A 11 -9.60 3.42 -1.20
C TRP A 11 -8.72 4.40 -0.41
N SER A 12 -8.11 5.36 -1.11
CA SER A 12 -7.24 6.39 -0.51
C SER A 12 -7.95 7.42 0.36
N GLY A 13 -9.27 7.59 0.19
CA GLY A 13 -10.09 8.51 0.99
C GLY A 13 -10.49 7.97 2.36
N VAL A 14 -10.01 6.79 2.74
CA VAL A 14 -10.16 6.23 4.09
C VAL A 14 -8.85 6.45 4.84
N HIS A 15 -8.94 7.06 6.03
CA HIS A 15 -7.76 7.43 6.81
C HIS A 15 -7.56 6.57 8.05
N GLN A 16 -8.64 6.07 8.62
CA GLN A 16 -8.63 5.20 9.80
C GLN A 16 -9.24 3.83 9.47
N PRO A 17 -8.72 2.73 10.06
CA PRO A 17 -9.28 1.39 9.87
C PRO A 17 -10.77 1.28 10.22
N GLU A 18 -11.23 2.04 11.21
CA GLU A 18 -12.62 2.01 11.70
C GLU A 18 -13.60 2.54 10.64
N ASP A 19 -13.16 3.52 9.85
CA ASP A 19 -13.97 4.13 8.78
C ASP A 19 -14.17 3.19 7.58
N PHE A 20 -13.23 2.25 7.37
CA PHE A 20 -13.30 1.30 6.27
C PHE A 20 -14.58 0.46 6.36
N ALA A 21 -14.82 -0.20 7.49
CA ALA A 21 -15.91 -1.15 7.63
C ALA A 21 -17.29 -0.50 7.48
N GLN A 22 -17.43 0.77 7.85
CA GLN A 22 -18.69 1.50 7.67
C GLN A 22 -18.94 1.80 6.18
N ARG A 23 -17.92 2.31 5.48
CA ARG A 23 -18.04 2.69 4.06
C ARG A 23 -18.09 1.48 3.13
N ALA A 24 -17.42 0.39 3.50
CA ALA A 24 -17.35 -0.83 2.71
C ALA A 24 -18.69 -1.57 2.61
N ARG A 25 -19.62 -1.35 3.55
CA ARG A 25 -20.94 -2.03 3.55
C ARG A 25 -21.82 -1.61 2.38
N ASP A 26 -21.80 -0.33 2.06
CA ASP A 26 -22.67 0.26 1.02
C ASP A 26 -21.99 0.25 -0.35
N PHE A 27 -20.78 -0.31 -0.44
CA PHE A 27 -20.00 -0.38 -1.67
C PHE A 27 -20.20 -1.72 -2.36
N ASP A 28 -20.47 -1.69 -3.66
CA ASP A 28 -20.60 -2.89 -4.47
C ASP A 28 -19.22 -3.42 -4.93
N TRP A 29 -18.66 -4.31 -4.11
CA TRP A 29 -17.37 -4.95 -4.36
C TRP A 29 -17.35 -5.88 -5.57
N THR A 30 -18.52 -6.33 -6.05
CA THR A 30 -18.60 -7.29 -7.17
C THR A 30 -18.27 -6.67 -8.53
N THR A 31 -18.20 -5.34 -8.58
CA THR A 31 -17.85 -4.57 -9.78
C THR A 31 -16.35 -4.38 -9.98
N LEU A 32 -15.54 -4.77 -8.99
CA LEU A 32 -14.10 -4.55 -8.99
C LEU A 32 -13.31 -5.83 -9.22
N ASP A 33 -12.28 -5.74 -10.04
CA ASP A 33 -11.23 -6.76 -10.17
C ASP A 33 -10.10 -6.52 -9.16
N ALA A 34 -9.83 -5.25 -8.82
CA ALA A 34 -8.78 -4.88 -7.89
C ALA A 34 -9.10 -3.64 -7.05
N VAL A 35 -8.54 -3.60 -5.85
CA VAL A 35 -8.56 -2.43 -4.96
C VAL A 35 -7.16 -2.09 -4.47
N TYR A 36 -6.87 -0.80 -4.39
CA TYR A 36 -5.65 -0.32 -3.75
C TYR A 36 -5.97 0.52 -2.51
N PHE A 37 -5.28 0.21 -1.42
CA PHE A 37 -5.35 0.94 -0.16
C PHE A 37 -4.13 1.84 0.00
N ARG A 38 -4.31 3.03 0.57
CA ARG A 38 -3.22 3.98 0.80
C ARG A 38 -2.18 3.50 1.82
N THR A 39 -2.54 2.58 2.71
CA THR A 39 -1.66 2.06 3.75
C THR A 39 -2.02 0.61 4.07
N ASP A 40 -1.00 -0.20 4.38
CA ASP A 40 -1.16 -1.56 4.89
C ASP A 40 -2.07 -1.60 6.13
N ARG A 41 -2.05 -0.56 6.96
CA ARG A 41 -2.88 -0.47 8.19
C ARG A 41 -4.38 -0.51 7.92
N ILE A 42 -4.83 -0.14 6.73
CA ILE A 42 -6.23 -0.23 6.30
C ILE A 42 -6.46 -1.52 5.50
N ALA A 43 -5.51 -1.89 4.64
CA ALA A 43 -5.61 -3.09 3.83
C ALA A 43 -5.69 -4.37 4.68
N ILE A 44 -4.90 -4.48 5.74
CA ILE A 44 -4.85 -5.65 6.63
C ILE A 44 -6.24 -5.97 7.23
N PRO A 45 -6.92 -5.04 7.92
CA PRO A 45 -8.28 -5.31 8.40
C PRO A 45 -9.29 -5.49 7.26
N ALA A 46 -9.09 -4.86 6.10
CA ALA A 46 -9.94 -5.09 4.92
C ALA A 46 -9.87 -6.55 4.43
N LEU A 47 -8.69 -7.19 4.43
CA LEU A 47 -8.56 -8.62 4.10
C LEU A 47 -9.44 -9.50 5.00
N ALA A 48 -9.48 -9.21 6.31
CA ALA A 48 -10.33 -9.93 7.23
C ALA A 48 -11.82 -9.68 6.93
N TRP A 49 -12.19 -8.42 6.67
CA TRP A 49 -13.57 -8.02 6.34
C TRP A 49 -14.09 -8.68 5.05
N PHE A 50 -13.24 -8.78 4.02
CA PHE A 50 -13.56 -9.47 2.75
C PHE A 50 -13.76 -10.96 2.98
N ARG A 51 -12.86 -11.59 3.73
CA ARG A 51 -12.95 -13.02 4.09
C ARG A 51 -14.24 -13.34 4.84
N GLU A 52 -14.64 -12.51 5.80
CA GLU A 52 -15.90 -12.67 6.55
C GLU A 52 -17.16 -12.59 5.66
N ARG A 53 -17.05 -11.99 4.48
CA ARG A 53 -18.14 -11.86 3.49
C ARG A 53 -18.01 -12.82 2.32
N GLY A 54 -17.04 -13.72 2.37
CA GLY A 54 -16.81 -14.72 1.32
C GLY A 54 -16.19 -14.16 0.05
N ILE A 55 -15.68 -12.92 0.05
CA ILE A 55 -14.92 -12.37 -1.09
C ILE A 55 -13.53 -13.00 -1.06
N ARG A 56 -13.17 -13.75 -2.10
CA ARG A 56 -11.89 -14.45 -2.18
C ARG A 56 -10.80 -13.53 -2.73
N ILE A 57 -9.69 -13.45 -2.02
CA ILE A 57 -8.51 -12.70 -2.43
C ILE A 57 -7.41 -13.71 -2.77
N PRO A 58 -6.81 -13.70 -3.98
CA PRO A 58 -6.98 -12.73 -5.07
C PRO A 58 -8.04 -13.11 -6.13
N ASP A 59 -8.79 -14.20 -5.93
CA ASP A 59 -9.61 -14.82 -6.99
C ASP A 59 -10.81 -13.98 -7.45
N ASP A 60 -11.49 -13.31 -6.52
CA ASP A 60 -12.63 -12.42 -6.79
C ASP A 60 -12.18 -10.95 -6.81
N LEU A 61 -11.25 -10.58 -5.93
CA LEU A 61 -10.74 -9.22 -5.80
C LEU A 61 -9.24 -9.24 -5.48
N GLU A 62 -8.45 -8.49 -6.22
CA GLU A 62 -7.04 -8.27 -5.88
C GLU A 62 -6.89 -7.12 -4.89
N VAL A 63 -5.95 -7.25 -3.95
CA VAL A 63 -5.69 -6.23 -2.93
C VAL A 63 -4.22 -5.84 -2.95
N ILE A 64 -3.97 -4.55 -3.16
CA ILE A 64 -2.63 -3.96 -3.08
C ILE A 64 -2.66 -2.80 -2.07
N SER A 65 -1.53 -2.53 -1.42
CA SER A 65 -1.38 -1.38 -0.55
C SER A 65 -0.02 -0.67 -0.70
N PHE A 66 0.25 0.29 0.19
CA PHE A 66 1.51 1.00 0.32
C PHE A 66 1.99 0.89 1.78
N ASP A 67 3.29 0.82 1.99
CA ASP A 67 4.06 0.90 3.25
C ASP A 67 4.95 -0.32 3.49
N ASN A 68 4.60 -1.49 2.93
CA ASN A 68 5.28 -2.76 3.20
C ASN A 68 5.50 -3.00 4.72
N PHE A 69 4.45 -2.80 5.51
CA PHE A 69 4.44 -2.98 6.95
C PHE A 69 4.90 -4.41 7.31
N PRO A 70 5.69 -4.61 8.40
CA PRO A 70 6.28 -5.92 8.69
C PRO A 70 5.28 -7.09 8.77
N PHE A 71 4.03 -6.80 9.19
CA PHE A 71 2.98 -7.82 9.27
C PHE A 71 2.34 -8.18 7.93
N SER A 72 2.57 -7.41 6.87
CA SER A 72 1.95 -7.63 5.55
C SER A 72 2.33 -8.96 4.91
N GLN A 73 3.54 -9.46 5.17
CA GLN A 73 3.95 -10.80 4.71
C GLN A 73 3.30 -11.94 5.51
N HIS A 74 2.72 -11.64 6.67
CA HIS A 74 2.15 -12.63 7.59
C HIS A 74 0.61 -12.64 7.59
N THR A 75 -0.03 -11.81 6.76
CA THR A 75 -1.48 -11.87 6.56
C THR A 75 -1.89 -13.10 5.76
N MET A 76 -3.19 -13.38 5.74
CA MET A 76 -3.78 -14.46 4.94
C MET A 76 -4.93 -13.90 4.08
N PRO A 77 -4.76 -13.75 2.75
CA PRO A 77 -3.50 -13.95 2.00
C PRO A 77 -2.41 -12.94 2.40
N SER A 78 -1.16 -13.25 2.08
CA SER A 78 -0.03 -12.32 2.25
C SER A 78 -0.22 -11.08 1.36
N LEU A 79 -0.13 -9.89 1.97
CA LEU A 79 -0.53 -8.63 1.36
C LEU A 79 0.55 -8.06 0.44
N SER A 80 0.23 -7.88 -0.83
CA SER A 80 1.07 -7.18 -1.81
C SER A 80 1.09 -5.69 -1.50
N SER A 81 2.28 -5.10 -1.43
CA SER A 81 2.43 -3.70 -1.03
C SER A 81 3.63 -3.03 -1.68
N TRP A 82 3.53 -1.73 -1.93
CA TRP A 82 4.68 -0.91 -2.32
C TRP A 82 5.53 -0.55 -1.09
N ASP A 83 6.79 -0.97 -1.10
CA ASP A 83 7.81 -0.48 -0.19
C ASP A 83 8.32 0.89 -0.68
N LEU A 84 8.01 1.94 0.09
CA LEU A 84 8.40 3.31 -0.24
C LEU A 84 9.89 3.60 0.06
N GLY A 85 10.60 2.67 0.68
CA GLY A 85 12.01 2.82 1.04
C GLY A 85 12.24 3.83 2.14
N MET A 86 11.30 3.99 3.09
CA MET A 86 11.34 5.03 4.13
C MET A 86 12.62 5.00 4.98
N VAL A 87 13.16 3.81 5.26
CA VAL A 87 14.45 3.65 5.98
C VAL A 87 15.59 4.25 5.16
N ARG A 88 15.62 3.96 3.86
CA ARG A 88 16.63 4.49 2.93
C ARG A 88 16.46 6.00 2.77
N LEU A 89 15.23 6.49 2.65
CA LEU A 89 14.93 7.92 2.61
C LEU A 89 15.45 8.64 3.87
N ALA A 90 15.17 8.10 5.06
CA ALA A 90 15.63 8.68 6.32
C ALA A 90 17.16 8.71 6.42
N HIS A 91 17.83 7.64 6.01
CA HIS A 91 19.29 7.57 5.99
C HIS A 91 19.89 8.64 5.08
N ARG A 92 19.39 8.75 3.84
CA ARG A 92 19.86 9.73 2.85
C ARG A 92 19.59 11.16 3.31
N ALA A 93 18.41 11.43 3.84
CA ALA A 93 18.07 12.75 4.39
C ALA A 93 19.03 13.16 5.52
N ASN A 94 19.38 12.24 6.41
CA ASN A 94 20.33 12.49 7.49
C ASN A 94 21.75 12.73 6.97
N GLU A 95 22.21 11.97 5.97
CA GLU A 95 23.50 12.19 5.30
C GLU A 95 23.57 13.57 4.63
N HIS A 96 22.48 14.03 3.99
CA HIS A 96 22.40 15.37 3.40
C HIS A 96 22.45 16.44 4.49
N LEU A 97 21.69 16.29 5.59
CA LEU A 97 21.67 17.25 6.70
C LEU A 97 23.05 17.38 7.36
N ILE A 98 23.73 16.27 7.65
CA ILE A 98 25.06 16.28 8.29
C ILE A 98 26.09 17.00 7.41
N ARG A 99 26.06 16.79 6.09
CA ARG A 99 26.96 17.48 5.15
C ARG A 99 26.68 18.97 5.12
N TRP A 100 25.40 19.36 5.07
CA TRP A 100 25.00 20.76 5.08
C TRP A 100 25.49 21.49 6.35
N MET A 101 25.36 20.85 7.52
CA MET A 101 25.81 21.43 8.79
C MET A 101 27.34 21.57 8.91
N LYS A 102 28.12 20.71 8.23
CA LYS A 102 29.59 20.68 8.35
C LYS A 102 30.30 21.61 7.38
N ASP A 103 29.79 21.72 6.16
CA ASP A 103 30.58 22.24 5.04
C ASP A 103 30.09 23.58 4.47
N ASP A 104 29.02 24.18 5.03
CA ASP A 104 28.37 25.41 4.51
C ASP A 104 28.08 25.34 2.98
N LEU A 105 27.78 24.13 2.50
CA LEU A 105 27.58 23.82 1.08
C LEU A 105 26.14 24.10 0.61
N GLU A 106 26.04 24.38 -0.70
CA GLU A 106 24.82 24.63 -1.49
C GLU A 106 23.62 23.71 -1.15
N PRO A 107 22.38 24.21 -1.35
CA PRO A 107 21.15 23.52 -0.98
C PRO A 107 21.00 22.13 -1.62
N PRO A 108 20.22 21.23 -0.98
CA PRO A 108 20.26 19.81 -1.28
C PRO A 108 19.88 19.48 -2.73
N SER A 109 20.65 18.59 -3.33
CA SER A 109 20.33 17.95 -4.61
C SER A 109 19.05 17.12 -4.48
N TRP A 110 18.11 17.29 -5.40
CA TRP A 110 16.94 16.42 -5.51
C TRP A 110 17.38 14.96 -5.69
N GLU A 111 16.85 14.07 -4.85
CA GLU A 111 17.10 12.63 -4.92
C GLU A 111 15.76 11.89 -4.78
N GLN A 112 15.48 10.96 -5.69
CA GLN A 112 14.29 10.12 -5.62
C GLN A 112 14.66 8.71 -5.15
N ILE A 113 14.05 8.30 -4.04
CA ILE A 113 14.08 6.90 -3.61
C ILE A 113 13.03 6.13 -4.41
N GLN A 114 13.48 5.20 -5.26
CA GLN A 114 12.57 4.38 -6.04
C GLN A 114 11.80 3.41 -5.13
N PRO A 115 10.44 3.45 -5.16
CA PRO A 115 9.62 2.45 -4.49
C PRO A 115 9.81 1.07 -5.13
N GLN A 116 9.63 0.02 -4.34
CA GLN A 116 9.71 -1.36 -4.79
C GLN A 116 8.36 -2.05 -4.59
N PHE A 117 7.87 -2.74 -5.61
CA PHE A 117 6.63 -3.51 -5.47
C PHE A 117 6.94 -4.87 -4.87
N MET A 118 6.38 -5.13 -3.68
CA MET A 118 6.48 -6.41 -2.99
C MET A 118 5.25 -7.24 -3.36
N ALA A 119 5.34 -7.97 -4.48
CA ALA A 119 4.28 -8.86 -4.94
C ALA A 119 4.13 -10.06 -3.99
N ARG A 120 2.88 -10.35 -3.60
CA ARG A 120 2.50 -11.41 -2.65
C ARG A 120 1.15 -12.03 -3.03
N SER A 121 0.67 -12.98 -2.23
CA SER A 121 -0.49 -13.80 -2.60
C SER A 121 -1.84 -13.06 -2.63
N SER A 122 -1.93 -11.77 -2.30
CA SER A 122 -3.14 -10.95 -2.47
C SER A 122 -3.30 -10.32 -3.87
N HIS A 123 -2.38 -10.60 -4.79
CA HIS A 123 -2.34 -10.12 -6.16
C HIS A 123 -2.08 -11.33 -7.09
N ARG A 124 -2.66 -11.31 -8.29
CA ARG A 124 -2.48 -12.34 -9.33
C ARG A 124 -1.11 -12.16 -9.99
N GLY A 125 -0.46 -13.27 -10.35
CA GLY A 125 0.88 -13.22 -10.96
C GLY A 125 2.02 -13.14 -9.94
N SER A 126 1.75 -13.42 -8.66
CA SER A 126 2.74 -13.51 -7.57
C SER A 126 3.35 -14.91 -7.42
N VAL A 127 3.43 -15.68 -8.50
CA VAL A 127 4.16 -16.97 -8.65
C VAL A 127 4.88 -16.99 -9.97
#